data_AF-A0A0D8B9B5-F1
#
_entry.id   AF-A0A0D8B9B5-F1
#
_cell.length_a   1.000
_cell.length_b   1.000
_cell.length_c   1.000
_cell.angle_alpha   90.00
_cell.angle_beta   90.00
_cell.angle_gamma   90.00
#
_symmetry.space_group_name_H-M   'P 1'
#
loop_
_entity.id
_entity.type
_entity.pdbx_description
1 polymer ?
#
loop_
_entity_poly.entity_id
_entity_poly.type
_entity_poly.pdbx_seq_one_letter_code
_entity_poly.pdbx_strand_id
1 'polypeptide(L)'
;MPPRGPAAGVALLLQADMWDTSALAAGGDGLTGYDAIVKRIGTLAGHFGKPVLLLEGDSHVFRVDHPFTRTDPLYGIHPLAPKDLEVPNVTRIVVDGSGQANDYLKLSIDPSAPAVFSWSRVNF
;
A
#
# COMPACT_ATOMS: atom_id res chain seq x y z
N MET A 1 -1.47 -27.73 -18.51
CA MET A 1 -1.29 -26.63 -17.54
C MET A 1 -1.27 -27.28 -16.16
N PRO A 2 -0.20 -27.19 -15.37
CA PRO A 2 -0.24 -27.70 -14.01
C PRO A 2 -1.31 -26.94 -13.21
N PRO A 3 -1.98 -27.59 -12.24
CA PRO A 3 -3.00 -26.92 -11.43
C PRO A 3 -2.39 -25.73 -10.72
N ARG A 4 -3.05 -24.56 -10.79
CA ARG A 4 -2.60 -23.37 -10.07
C ARG A 4 -2.76 -23.62 -8.57
N GLY A 5 -1.64 -23.72 -7.86
CA GLY A 5 -1.62 -23.61 -6.40
C GLY A 5 -2.18 -22.25 -5.94
N PRO A 6 -2.44 -22.09 -4.63
CA PRO A 6 -2.89 -20.81 -4.08
C PRO A 6 -1.91 -19.68 -4.41
N ALA A 7 -2.40 -18.46 -4.64
CA ALA A 7 -1.59 -17.30 -5.03
C ALA A 7 -0.42 -17.06 -4.03
N ALA A 8 0.75 -16.68 -4.55
CA ALA A 8 1.94 -16.38 -3.76
C ALA A 8 1.86 -15.00 -3.09
N GLY A 9 1.22 -14.03 -3.75
CA GLY A 9 0.98 -12.68 -3.24
C GLY A 9 -0.12 -11.98 -4.03
N VAL A 10 -0.52 -10.79 -3.59
CA VAL A 10 -1.53 -9.93 -4.26
C VAL A 10 -0.97 -8.51 -4.41
N ALA A 11 -1.15 -7.89 -5.57
CA ALA A 11 -0.88 -6.47 -5.76
C ALA A 11 -2.19 -5.74 -6.05
N LEU A 12 -2.44 -4.64 -5.33
CA LEU A 12 -3.54 -3.72 -5.57
C LEU A 12 -2.95 -2.40 -6.06
N LEU A 13 -3.36 -1.96 -7.24
CA LEU A 13 -2.89 -0.73 -7.85
C LEU A 13 -4.04 0.27 -7.83
N LEU A 14 -3.85 1.37 -7.10
CA LEU A 14 -4.83 2.43 -6.89
C LEU A 14 -4.17 3.77 -7.21
N GLN A 15 -4.95 4.76 -7.65
CA GLN A 15 -4.38 6.09 -7.93
C GLN A 15 -4.15 6.89 -6.65
N ALA A 16 -5.12 6.93 -5.74
CA ALA A 16 -5.06 7.76 -4.53
C ALA A 16 -4.08 7.22 -3.48
N ASP A 17 -3.29 8.12 -2.88
CA ASP A 17 -2.62 7.89 -1.58
C ASP A 17 -3.66 8.04 -0.47
N MET A 18 -4.17 6.91 0.02
CA MET A 18 -5.27 6.93 0.99
C MET A 18 -4.83 7.45 2.37
N TRP A 19 -3.52 7.58 2.64
CA TRP A 19 -2.98 8.12 3.89
C TRP A 19 -2.31 9.49 3.73
N ASP A 20 -2.58 10.24 2.65
CA ASP A 20 -1.99 11.56 2.49
C ASP A 20 -2.51 12.54 3.55
N THR A 21 -1.70 12.78 4.57
CA THR A 21 -2.02 13.70 5.66
C THR A 21 -2.20 15.15 5.20
N SER A 22 -1.78 15.51 3.98
CA SER A 22 -2.07 16.83 3.41
C SER A 22 -3.58 17.10 3.31
N ALA A 23 -4.38 16.06 3.07
CA ALA A 23 -5.84 16.13 3.01
C ALA A 23 -6.49 16.41 4.38
N LEU A 24 -5.75 16.29 5.48
CA LEU A 24 -6.22 16.61 6.84
C LEU A 24 -6.03 18.09 7.22
N ALA A 25 -5.36 18.88 6.37
CA ALA A 25 -5.22 20.32 6.59
C ALA A 25 -6.58 21.04 6.55
N ALA A 26 -6.65 22.24 7.14
CA ALA A 26 -7.88 23.03 7.13
C ALA A 26 -8.34 23.33 5.70
N GLY A 27 -9.55 22.87 5.36
CA GLY A 27 -10.12 22.99 4.01
C GLY A 27 -9.71 21.89 3.02
N GLY A 28 -8.99 20.86 3.47
CA GLY A 28 -8.71 19.67 2.67
C GLY A 28 -9.92 18.72 2.56
N ASP A 29 -9.83 17.78 1.61
CA ASP A 29 -10.91 16.83 1.30
C ASP A 29 -11.15 15.77 2.39
N GLY A 30 -10.23 15.66 3.35
CA GLY A 30 -10.25 14.63 4.39
C GLY A 30 -9.94 13.22 3.86
N LEU A 31 -9.80 12.27 4.77
CA LEU A 31 -9.45 10.88 4.45
C LEU A 31 -10.58 9.87 4.71
N THR A 32 -11.68 10.30 5.34
CA THR A 32 -12.76 9.38 5.77
C THR A 32 -13.47 8.67 4.61
N GLY A 33 -13.38 9.22 3.40
CA GLY A 33 -13.91 8.57 2.19
C GLY A 33 -13.24 7.22 1.89
N TYR A 34 -12.00 7.02 2.35
CA TYR A 34 -11.25 5.78 2.15
C TYR A 34 -11.44 4.75 3.27
N ASP A 35 -12.09 5.11 4.38
CA ASP A 35 -12.19 4.25 5.57
C ASP A 35 -12.73 2.86 5.25
N ALA A 36 -13.77 2.76 4.41
CA ALA A 36 -14.39 1.50 4.07
C ALA A 36 -13.45 0.59 3.25
N ILE A 37 -12.73 1.15 2.28
CA ILE A 37 -11.83 0.37 1.43
C ILE A 37 -10.55 0.00 2.18
N VAL A 38 -9.96 0.92 2.95
CA VAL A 38 -8.76 0.64 3.77
C VAL A 38 -9.05 -0.44 4.81
N LYS A 39 -10.19 -0.33 5.52
CA LYS A 39 -10.64 -1.37 6.46
C LYS A 39 -10.79 -2.72 5.77
N ARG A 40 -11.41 -2.75 4.59
CA ARG A 40 -11.64 -3.99 3.86
C ARG A 40 -10.34 -4.62 3.36
N ILE A 41 -9.41 -3.81 2.87
CA ILE A 41 -8.06 -4.23 2.47
C ILE A 41 -7.35 -4.86 3.66
N GLY A 42 -7.28 -4.17 4.81
CA GLY A 42 -6.62 -4.67 6.01
C GLY A 42 -7.19 -6.02 6.46
N THR A 43 -8.52 -6.12 6.60
CA THR A 43 -9.17 -7.38 7.00
C THR A 43 -8.85 -8.52 6.00
N LEU A 44 -9.00 -8.30 4.70
CA LEU A 44 -8.76 -9.35 3.69
C LEU A 44 -7.29 -9.72 3.56
N ALA A 45 -6.38 -8.76 3.65
CA ALA A 45 -4.95 -9.00 3.61
C ALA A 45 -4.49 -9.78 4.86
N GLY A 46 -5.04 -9.47 6.04
CA GLY A 46 -4.81 -10.25 7.26
C GLY A 46 -5.28 -11.69 7.13
N HIS A 47 -6.46 -11.93 6.54
CA HIS A 47 -6.95 -13.28 6.24
C HIS A 47 -6.12 -14.00 5.17
N PHE A 48 -5.60 -13.28 4.17
CA PHE A 48 -4.77 -13.84 3.12
C PHE A 48 -3.42 -14.33 3.64
N GLY A 49 -2.84 -13.62 4.62
CA GLY A 49 -1.66 -14.06 5.37
C GLY A 49 -0.36 -14.21 4.55
N LYS A 50 -0.35 -13.68 3.33
CA LYS A 50 0.78 -13.70 2.38
C LYS A 50 1.06 -12.28 1.86
N PRO A 51 2.20 -12.02 1.18
CA PRO A 51 2.56 -10.68 0.73
C PRO A 51 1.44 -9.97 -0.05
N VAL A 52 1.12 -8.75 0.38
CA VAL A 52 0.20 -7.83 -0.28
C VAL A 52 0.94 -6.53 -0.56
N LEU A 53 0.94 -6.09 -1.80
CA LEU A 53 1.47 -4.80 -2.22
C LEU A 53 0.30 -3.83 -2.48
N LEU A 54 0.32 -2.68 -1.82
CA LEU A 54 -0.47 -1.49 -2.19
C LEU A 54 0.42 -0.56 -3.00
N LEU A 55 0.13 -0.37 -4.28
CA LEU A 55 0.84 0.59 -5.12
C LEU A 55 -0.10 1.77 -5.41
N GLU A 56 0.29 2.94 -4.91
CA GLU A 56 -0.49 4.18 -4.90
C GLU A 56 0.30 5.34 -5.55
N GLY A 57 -0.38 6.45 -5.83
CA GLY A 57 0.19 7.69 -6.37
C GLY A 57 -0.43 8.92 -5.70
N ASP A 58 -0.74 9.97 -6.46
CA ASP A 58 -1.49 11.17 -6.05
C ASP A 58 -0.78 12.15 -5.10
N SER A 59 -0.20 11.71 -3.98
CA SER A 59 0.48 12.63 -3.04
C SER A 59 1.82 13.18 -3.55
N HIS A 60 2.27 12.69 -4.70
CA HIS A 60 3.48 13.11 -5.41
C HIS A 60 4.81 12.91 -4.66
N VAL A 61 4.83 12.11 -3.59
CA VAL A 61 6.01 11.87 -2.77
C VAL A 61 6.29 10.38 -2.69
N PHE A 62 7.44 9.94 -3.19
CA PHE A 62 7.86 8.55 -3.07
C PHE A 62 7.92 8.12 -1.60
N ARG A 63 7.27 6.98 -1.31
CA ARG A 63 7.22 6.39 0.03
C ARG A 63 7.17 4.88 -0.05
N VAL A 64 7.82 4.22 0.91
CA VAL A 64 7.59 2.81 1.22
C VAL A 64 7.33 2.69 2.70
N ASP A 65 6.19 2.13 3.08
CA ASP A 65 5.76 2.07 4.47
C ASP A 65 4.79 0.90 4.75
N HIS A 66 4.34 0.79 5.99
CA HIS A 66 3.50 -0.31 6.49
C HIS A 66 2.35 0.24 7.33
N PRO A 67 1.38 0.94 6.72
CA PRO A 67 0.37 1.73 7.44
C PRO A 67 -0.61 0.89 8.29
N PHE A 68 -0.56 -0.44 8.17
CA PHE A 68 -1.31 -1.39 9.00
C PHE A 68 -0.49 -1.95 10.17
N THR A 69 0.68 -1.38 10.51
CA THR A 69 1.51 -1.80 11.66
C THR A 69 1.63 -0.67 12.67
N ARG A 70 1.57 -0.94 13.97
CA ARG A 70 1.54 0.10 15.02
C ARG A 70 2.78 0.98 15.10
N THR A 71 3.89 0.49 14.56
CA THR A 71 5.16 1.22 14.50
C THR A 71 5.19 2.27 13.39
N ASP A 72 4.26 2.20 12.44
CA ASP A 72 4.15 3.16 11.36
C ASP A 72 3.43 4.44 11.83
N PRO A 73 3.96 5.65 11.55
CA PRO A 73 3.34 6.90 11.98
C PRO A 73 1.94 7.14 11.38
N LEU A 74 1.59 6.43 10.30
CA LEU A 74 0.29 6.53 9.65
C LEU A 74 -0.75 5.54 10.23
N TYR A 75 -0.32 4.68 11.16
CA TYR A 75 -1.22 3.74 11.81
C TYR A 75 -2.33 4.47 12.59
N GLY A 76 -3.56 4.01 12.40
CA GLY A 76 -4.72 4.58 13.09
C GLY A 76 -5.32 5.82 12.44
N ILE A 77 -4.78 6.31 11.31
CA ILE A 77 -5.44 7.34 10.49
C ILE A 77 -6.83 6.85 10.03
N HIS A 78 -6.92 5.59 9.58
CA HIS A 78 -8.18 4.95 9.25
C HIS A 78 -8.65 3.99 10.35
N PRO A 79 -9.97 3.87 10.57
CA PRO A 79 -10.53 2.88 11.47
C PRO A 79 -10.35 1.46 10.89
N LEU A 80 -9.76 0.56 11.68
CA LEU A 80 -9.58 -0.85 11.32
C LEU A 80 -10.62 -1.77 11.98
N ALA A 81 -10.70 -3.02 11.51
CA ALA A 81 -11.56 -4.06 12.08
C ALA A 81 -10.82 -5.41 12.14
N PRO A 82 -10.50 -5.94 13.35
CA PRO A 82 -10.68 -5.30 14.67
C PRO A 82 -9.90 -3.97 14.79
N LYS A 83 -10.27 -3.12 15.76
CA LYS A 83 -9.69 -1.76 15.92
C LYS A 83 -8.17 -1.79 16.03
N ASP A 84 -7.65 -2.87 16.57
CA ASP A 84 -6.26 -3.09 16.92
C ASP A 84 -5.59 -4.07 15.95
N LEU A 85 -6.20 -4.32 14.78
CA LEU A 85 -5.65 -5.15 13.71
C LEU A 85 -4.25 -4.68 13.32
N GLU A 86 -3.33 -5.64 13.16
CA GLU A 86 -2.03 -5.43 12.55
C GLU A 86 -1.87 -6.35 11.34
N VAL A 87 -1.41 -5.80 10.22
CA VAL A 87 -1.30 -6.53 8.95
C VAL A 87 0.11 -6.33 8.36
N PRO A 88 1.15 -6.91 8.99
CA PRO A 88 2.54 -6.69 8.59
C PRO A 88 2.87 -7.25 7.21
N ASN A 89 2.00 -8.08 6.63
CA ASN A 89 2.13 -8.59 5.27
C ASN A 89 1.68 -7.59 4.19
N VAL A 90 1.20 -6.40 4.56
CA VAL A 90 0.90 -5.31 3.62
C VAL A 90 2.08 -4.33 3.59
N THR A 91 2.72 -4.23 2.44
CA THR A 91 3.66 -3.15 2.13
C THR A 91 2.97 -2.17 1.20
N ARG A 92 3.12 -0.88 1.46
CA ARG A 92 2.62 0.17 0.58
C ARG A 92 3.78 0.90 -0.07
N ILE A 93 3.62 1.20 -1.35
CA ILE A 93 4.51 2.07 -2.12
C ILE A 93 3.65 3.18 -2.71
N VAL A 94 4.07 4.42 -2.48
CA VAL A 94 3.55 5.59 -3.20
C VAL A 94 4.64 6.02 -4.19
N VAL A 95 4.28 6.22 -5.45
CA VAL A 95 5.23 6.66 -6.49
C VAL A 95 5.34 8.19 -6.52
N ASP A 96 6.47 8.70 -7.00
CA ASP A 96 6.61 10.14 -7.26
C ASP A 96 5.60 10.61 -8.30
N GLY A 97 5.13 11.84 -8.10
CA GLY A 97 4.22 12.50 -9.02
C GLY A 97 4.93 13.37 -10.04
N SER A 98 4.15 14.05 -10.88
CA SER A 98 4.67 14.86 -12.00
C SER A 98 5.63 15.98 -11.57
N GLY A 99 5.54 16.46 -10.33
CA GLY A 99 6.45 17.47 -9.79
C GLY A 99 7.84 16.96 -9.44
N GLN A 100 8.05 15.64 -9.36
CA GLN A 100 9.32 15.00 -8.98
C GLN A 100 9.65 13.77 -9.82
N ALA A 101 9.03 13.64 -11.01
CA ALA A 101 9.27 12.55 -11.93
C ALA A 101 10.66 12.67 -12.57
N ASN A 102 11.70 12.26 -11.83
CA ASN A 102 13.07 12.10 -12.31
C ASN A 102 13.47 10.61 -12.41
N ASP A 103 12.57 9.72 -11.99
CA ASP A 103 12.71 8.28 -12.05
C ASP A 103 11.36 7.60 -12.26
N TYR A 104 11.42 6.30 -12.57
CA TYR A 104 10.27 5.41 -12.51
C TYR A 104 10.51 4.26 -11.52
N LEU A 105 9.44 3.76 -10.93
CA LEU A 105 9.47 2.55 -10.13
C LEU A 105 9.50 1.32 -11.05
N LYS A 106 10.59 0.56 -11.01
CA LYS A 106 10.67 -0.77 -11.62
C LYS A 106 10.25 -1.82 -10.59
N LEU A 107 9.01 -2.29 -10.67
CA LEU A 107 8.50 -3.41 -9.88
C LEU A 107 8.88 -4.75 -10.54
N SER A 108 9.33 -5.71 -9.75
CA SER A 108 9.59 -7.10 -10.14
C SER A 108 8.76 -8.04 -9.29
N ILE A 109 8.14 -9.03 -9.92
CA ILE A 109 7.24 -9.99 -9.28
C ILE A 109 7.79 -11.40 -9.53
N ASP A 110 8.23 -12.06 -8.47
CA ASP A 110 8.75 -13.42 -8.49
C ASP A 110 8.02 -14.29 -7.46
N PRO A 111 7.03 -15.11 -7.88
CA PRO A 111 6.29 -16.01 -6.98
C PRO A 111 7.14 -17.07 -6.29
N SER A 112 8.38 -17.30 -6.74
CA SER A 112 9.32 -18.24 -6.12
C SER A 112 10.18 -17.60 -5.03
N ALA A 113 10.29 -16.26 -5.03
CA ALA A 113 10.99 -15.50 -4.00
C ALA A 113 10.10 -15.34 -2.76
N PRO A 114 10.66 -15.44 -1.52
CA PRO A 114 9.87 -15.28 -0.28
C PRO A 114 9.12 -13.95 -0.19
N ALA A 115 9.72 -12.85 -0.69
CA ALA A 115 9.13 -11.53 -0.65
C ALA A 115 8.04 -11.30 -1.71
N VAL A 116 8.02 -12.11 -2.78
CA VAL A 116 7.19 -11.97 -4.00
C VAL A 116 7.44 -10.68 -4.80
N PHE A 117 7.48 -9.55 -4.13
CA PHE A 117 7.65 -8.22 -4.70
C PHE A 117 9.04 -7.66 -4.36
N SER A 118 9.71 -7.10 -5.37
CA SER A 118 10.91 -6.29 -5.20
C SER A 118 10.84 -5.08 -6.13
N TRP A 119 11.51 -3.98 -5.78
CA TRP A 119 11.46 -2.77 -6.58
C TRP A 119 12.78 -2.00 -6.56
N SER A 120 12.95 -1.15 -7.55
CA SER A 120 14.03 -0.17 -7.63
C SER A 120 13.51 1.11 -8.27
N ARG A 121 14.09 2.25 -7.90
CA ARG A 121 13.89 3.52 -8.61
C ARG A 121 14.94 3.61 -9.70
N VAL A 122 14.51 3.92 -10.92
CA VAL A 122 15.38 4.01 -12.09
C VAL A 122 15.28 5.41 -12.68
N ASN A 123 16.36 6.17 -12.56
CA ASN A 123 16.44 7.52 -13.10
C ASN A 123 16.39 7.50 -14.64
N PHE A 124 15.85 8.55 -15.24
CA PHE A 124 15.89 8.80 -16.68
C PHE A 124 16.57 10.11 -17.04
#